data_AF-A0A969GJH2-F1
#
_entry.id   AF-A0A969GJH2-F1
#
_cell.length_a   1.000
_cell.length_b   1.000
_cell.length_c   1.000
_cell.angle_alpha   90.00
_cell.angle_beta   90.00
_cell.angle_gamma   90.00
#
_symmetry.space_group_name_H-M   'P 1'
#
loop_
_entity.id
_entity.type
_entity.pdbx_description
1 polymer ?
#
loop_
_entity_poly.entity_id
_entity_poly.type
_entity_poly.pdbx_seq_one_letter_code
_entity_poly.pdbx_strand_id
1 'polypeptide(L)' 'MLYLQADILLAGANAEEAEAIVAAALDSAQRVDDQETVCQSLSLLGVIHGHRGEIGRELEFIERALTISQASGNRWREA' A
#
# COMPACT_ATOMS: atom_id res chain seq x y z
N MET A 1 7.48 -3.85 -11.42
CA MET A 1 8.59 -4.35 -10.56
C MET A 1 8.16 -4.49 -9.09
N LEU A 2 7.19 -3.71 -8.59
CA LEU A 2 6.70 -3.72 -7.20
C LEU A 2 6.16 -5.07 -6.69
N TYR A 3 5.44 -5.83 -7.53
CA TYR A 3 4.89 -7.13 -7.13
C TYR A 3 5.96 -8.17 -6.75
N LEU A 4 7.13 -8.15 -7.38
CA LEU A 4 8.18 -9.14 -7.14
C LEU A 4 8.90 -8.91 -5.80
N GLN A 5 8.99 -7.66 -5.34
CA GLN A 5 9.59 -7.35 -4.04
C GLN A 5 8.65 -7.68 -2.87
N ALA A 6 7.34 -7.47 -3.05
CA ALA A 6 6.34 -7.82 -2.06
C ALA A 6 6.31 -9.35 -1.81
N ASP A 7 6.36 -10.15 -2.87
CA ASP A 7 6.35 -11.62 -2.79
C ASP A 7 7.55 -12.19 -2.01
N ILE A 8 8.73 -11.56 -2.17
CA ILE A 8 9.96 -11.91 -1.44
C ILE A 8 9.87 -11.51 0.04
N LEU A 9 9.22 -10.38 0.35
CA LEU A 9 8.98 -9.93 1.72
C LEU A 9 7.91 -10.77 2.43
N LEU A 10 7.04 -11.43 1.67
CA LEU A 10 5.84 -12.15 2.14
C LEU A 10 6.05 -13.64 2.41
N ALA A 11 7.24 -14.18 2.17
CA ALA A 11 7.56 -15.57 2.45
C ALA A 11 7.61 -15.87 3.96
N GLY A 12 6.43 -16.06 4.56
CA GLY A 12 6.16 -16.89 5.74
C GLY A 12 6.55 -16.40 7.13
N ALA A 13 7.62 -15.61 7.29
CA ALA A 13 8.09 -15.13 8.61
C ALA A 13 8.16 -13.60 8.73
N ASN A 14 8.20 -12.89 7.61
CA ASN A 14 8.41 -11.44 7.57
C ASN A 14 7.14 -10.64 7.28
N ALA A 15 5.98 -11.28 7.08
CA ALA A 15 4.75 -10.59 6.70
C ALA A 15 4.21 -9.67 7.81
N GLU A 16 4.34 -10.07 9.07
CA GLU A 16 3.95 -9.26 10.23
C GLU A 16 4.89 -8.07 10.44
N GLU A 17 6.20 -8.28 10.26
CA GLU A 17 7.20 -7.22 10.31
C GLU A 17 7.06 -6.25 9.14
N ALA A 18 6.79 -6.77 7.94
CA ALA A 18 6.49 -5.98 6.75
C ALA A 18 5.25 -5.11 6.96
N GLU A 19 4.18 -5.66 7.52
CA GLU A 19 2.98 -4.89 7.86
C GLU A 19 3.29 -3.76 8.84
N ALA A 20 4.09 -4.02 9.88
CA ALA A 20 4.49 -2.99 10.85
C ALA A 20 5.33 -1.88 10.21
N ILE A 21 6.30 -2.22 9.36
CA ILE A 21 7.14 -1.25 8.64
C ILE A 21 6.29 -0.40 7.70
N VAL A 22 5.41 -1.03 6.92
CA VAL A 22 4.53 -0.34 5.97
C VAL A 22 3.52 0.54 6.70
N ALA A 23 2.97 0.11 7.84
CA ALA A 23 2.07 0.91 8.65
C ALA A 23 2.77 2.16 9.23
N ALA A 24 4.02 2.02 9.68
CA ALA A 24 4.81 3.17 10.15
C ALA A 24 5.16 4.15 9.01
N ALA A 25 5.48 3.63 7.83
CA ALA A 25 5.69 4.44 6.63
C ALA A 25 4.41 5.19 6.22
N LEU A 26 3.26 4.53 6.30
CA LEU A 26 1.95 5.12 6.02
C LEU A 26 1.63 6.28 6.98
N ASP A 27 1.82 6.10 8.29
CA ASP A 27 1.58 7.15 9.29
C ASP A 27 2.51 8.36 9.04
N SER A 28 3.80 8.10 8.81
CA SER A 28 4.78 9.14 8.51
C SER A 28 4.41 9.90 7.24
N ALA A 29 4.03 9.19 6.17
CA ALA A 29 3.64 9.76 4.88
C ALA A 29 2.36 10.61 4.99
N GLN A 30 1.37 10.16 5.78
CA GLN A 30 0.15 10.93 6.07
C GLN A 30 0.47 12.23 6.81
N ARG A 31 1.43 12.23 7.73
CA ARG A 31 1.84 13.43 8.48
C ARG A 31 2.55 14.47 7.61
N VAL A 32 3.20 14.04 6.54
CA VAL A 32 3.92 14.92 5.60
C VAL A 32 3.16 15.17 4.28
N ASP A 33 1.90 14.71 4.20
CA ASP A 33 1.03 14.79 3.02
C ASP A 33 1.65 14.21 1.72
N ASP A 34 2.48 13.17 1.88
CA ASP A 34 3.09 12.45 0.76
C ASP A 34 2.12 11.40 0.21
N GLN A 35 1.27 11.84 -0.71
CA GLN A 35 0.25 11.00 -1.33
C GLN A 35 0.82 9.82 -2.14
N GLU A 36 2.04 9.95 -2.67
CA GLU A 36 2.69 8.88 -3.40
C GLU A 36 3.07 7.73 -2.45
N THR A 37 3.76 8.06 -1.35
CA THR A 37 4.15 7.06 -0.35
C THR A 37 2.94 6.46 0.36
N VAL A 38 1.88 7.25 0.60
CA VAL A 38 0.60 6.74 1.13
C VAL A 38 -0.02 5.72 0.16
N CYS A 39 -0.08 6.03 -1.14
CA CYS A 39 -0.62 5.13 -2.16
C CYS A 39 0.17 3.81 -2.26
N GLN A 40 1.50 3.90 -2.25
CA GLN A 40 2.38 2.74 -2.32
C GLN A 40 2.24 1.85 -1.08
N SER A 41 2.19 2.46 0.11
CA SER A 41 2.03 1.74 1.38
C SER A 41 0.69 1.01 1.46
N LEU A 42 -0.41 1.64 1.03
CA LEU A 42 -1.73 1.00 0.98
C LEU A 42 -1.76 -0.16 -0.02
N SER A 43 -1.11 -0.02 -1.18
CA SER A 43 -0.99 -1.10 -2.15
C SER A 43 -0.24 -2.31 -1.56
N LEU A 44 0.84 -2.06 -0.81
CA LEU A 44 1.62 -3.12 -0.17
C LEU A 44 0.84 -3.83 0.93
N LEU A 45 0.08 -3.10 1.76
CA LEU A 45 -0.84 -3.70 2.74
C LEU A 45 -1.88 -4.58 2.06
N GLY A 46 -2.47 -4.11 0.96
CA GLY A 46 -3.43 -4.90 0.19
C GLY A 46 -2.86 -6.25 -0.23
N VAL A 47 -1.65 -6.25 -0.80
CA VAL A 47 -0.93 -7.48 -1.16
C VAL A 47 -0.68 -8.35 0.08
N ILE A 48 -0.16 -7.79 1.18
CA ILE A 48 0.08 -8.56 2.42
C ILE A 48 -1.18 -9.30 2.90
N HIS A 49 -2.32 -8.61 2.93
CA HIS A 49 -3.59 -9.20 3.35
C HIS A 49 -4.13 -10.22 2.33
N GLY A 50 -3.96 -9.98 1.03
CA GLY A 50 -4.33 -10.94 -0.02
C GLY A 50 -3.57 -12.26 0.09
N HIS A 51 -2.27 -12.20 0.37
CA HIS A 51 -1.44 -13.39 0.60
C HIS A 51 -1.85 -14.17 1.87
N ARG A 52 -2.45 -13.51 2.87
CA ARG A 52 -3.03 -14.16 4.06
C ARG A 52 -4.44 -14.73 3.83
N GLY A 53 -5.02 -14.54 2.64
CA GLY A 53 -6.40 -14.91 2.33
C GLY A 53 -7.44 -13.93 2.91
N GLU A 54 -7.01 -12.78 3.41
CA GLU A 54 -7.87 -11.73 3.96
C GLU A 54 -8.40 -10.82 2.84
N ILE A 55 -9.10 -11.41 1.87
CA ILE A 55 -9.55 -10.75 0.63
C ILE A 55 -10.36 -9.47 0.88
N GLY A 56 -11.16 -9.44 1.96
CA GLY A 56 -11.93 -8.25 2.33
C GLY A 56 -11.04 -7.05 2.67
N ARG A 57 -9.93 -7.28 3.38
CA ARG A 57 -8.95 -6.25 3.72
C ARG A 57 -8.08 -5.87 2.54
N GLU A 58 -7.69 -6.85 1.72
CA GLU A 58 -7.00 -6.60 0.45
C GLU A 58 -7.76 -5.57 -0.40
N LEU A 59 -9.05 -5.83 -0.65
CA LEU A 59 -9.91 -4.95 -1.43
C LEU A 59 -9.98 -3.55 -0.83
N GLU A 60 -10.20 -3.44 0.48
CA GLU A 60 -10.26 -2.14 1.16
C GLU A 60 -8.97 -1.32 0.96
N PHE A 61 -7.81 -1.95 1.12
CA PHE A 61 -6.52 -1.27 0.96
C PHE A 61 -6.23 -0.88 -0.49
N ILE A 62 -6.55 -1.76 -1.45
CA ILE A 62 -6.40 -1.50 -2.88
C ILE A 62 -7.34 -0.35 -3.32
N GLU A 63 -8.59 -0.33 -2.85
CA GLU A 63 -9.56 0.73 -3.16
C GLU A 63 -9.10 2.10 -2.64
N ARG A 64 -8.55 2.14 -1.42
CA ARG A 64 -7.99 3.36 -0.84
C ARG A 64 -6.76 3.85 -1.63
N ALA A 65 -5.87 2.95 -2.02
CA ALA A 65 -4.72 3.28 -2.86
C ALA A 65 -5.18 3.83 -4.23
N LEU A 66 -6.18 3.20 -4.85
CA LEU A 66 -6.74 3.63 -6.12
C LEU A 66 -7.37 5.02 -6.03
N THR A 67 -8.10 5.30 -4.96
CA THR A 67 -8.73 6.62 -4.73
C THR A 67 -7.68 7.73 -4.68
N ILE A 68 -6.57 7.48 -3.99
CA ILE A 68 -5.46 8.45 -3.88
C ILE A 68 -4.75 8.59 -5.23
N SER A 69 -4.47 7.48 -5.90
CA SER A 69 -3.88 7.47 -7.24
C SER A 69 -4.74 8.22 -8.26
N GLN A 70 -6.08 8.12 -8.17
CA GLN A 70 -7.02 8.87 -9.01
C GLN A 70 -7.08 10.36 -8.63
N ALA A 71 -6.99 10.70 -7.35
CA ALA A 71 -6.96 12.09 -6.90
C ALA A 71 -5.66 12.79 -7.35
N SER A 72 -4.51 12.14 -7.18
CA SER A 72 -3.23 12.58 -7.74
C SER A 72 -3.26 12.54 -9.28
N GLY A 73 -4.00 11.55 -9.79
CA GLY A 73 -4.36 11.22 -11.17
C GLY A 73 -4.93 12.36 -12.01
N ASN A 74 -5.96 12.97 -11.44
CA ASN A 74 -6.63 14.10 -12.04
C ASN A 74 -5.80 15.38 -11.90
N ARG A 75 -4.96 15.46 -10.86
CA ARG A 75 -4.10 16.62 -10.58
C ARG A 75 -2.90 16.72 -11.53
N TRP A 76 -2.41 15.61 -12.10
CA TRP A 76 -1.37 15.64 -13.15
C TRP A 76 -1.91 15.88 -14.56
N ARG A 77 -3.21 15.68 -14.79
CA ARG A 77 -3.87 16.01 -16.08
C ARG A 77 -4.27 17.48 -16.19
N GLU A 78 -4.20 18.25 -15.11
CA GLU A 78 -4.46 19.70 -15.09
C GLU A 78 -3.17 20.55 -15.17
N ALA A 79 -2.00 19.96 -15.47
CA ALA A 79 -0.75 20.68 -15.67
C ALA A 79 -0.44 20.94 -17.15
#